data_AF-A0A2V8L9K4-F1
#
_entry.id   AF-A0A2V8L9K4-F1
#
_cell.length_a   1.000
_cell.length_b   1.000
_cell.length_c   1.000
_cell.angle_alpha   90.00
_cell.angle_beta   90.00
_cell.angle_gamma   90.00
#
_symmetry.space_group_name_H-M   'P 1'
#
loop_
_entity.id
_entity.type
_entity.pdbx_description
1 polymer ?
#
loop_
_entity_poly.entity_id
_entity_poly.type
_entity_poly.pdbx_seq_one_letter_code
_entity_poly.pdbx_strand_id
1 'polypeptide(L)'
;MSTSRQIESKHSATNGERSARMYVERILGSAGAREVGIVLGFCLLTGLMTWPWILHLRDAVADKGDPYMIAWTLWWDFHQTFHNPLHLFDANIFYPYRYTLAFSENDYGIAVLFFPLFAMGLRPLTVSAIATFLGFAFSGYGAFRLTRTLTRANAAAWLAGIIFA
;
A
#
# COMPACT_ATOMS: atom_id res chain seq x y z
N MET A 1 22.04 45.91 -34.09
CA MET A 1 21.79 46.00 -32.63
C MET A 1 20.71 45.03 -32.11
N SER A 2 20.23 44.07 -32.91
CA SER A 2 19.10 43.17 -32.56
C SER A 2 19.50 41.74 -32.20
N THR A 3 20.71 41.29 -32.60
CA THR A 3 21.13 39.89 -32.47
C THR A 3 21.67 39.55 -31.08
N SER A 4 22.27 40.49 -30.37
CA SER A 4 22.82 40.28 -29.01
C SER A 4 21.73 40.01 -27.96
N ARG A 5 20.60 40.72 -28.02
CA ARG A 5 19.47 40.51 -27.09
C ARG A 5 18.79 39.15 -27.26
N GLN A 6 18.76 38.60 -28.47
CA GLN A 6 18.19 37.27 -28.69
C GLN A 6 19.07 36.15 -28.14
N ILE A 7 20.39 36.32 -28.14
CA ILE A 7 21.33 35.33 -27.59
C ILE A 7 21.23 35.33 -26.06
N GLU A 8 21.18 36.51 -25.42
CA GLU A 8 20.99 36.63 -23.96
C GLU A 8 19.63 36.08 -23.49
N SER A 9 18.55 36.35 -24.23
CA SER A 9 17.22 35.81 -23.94
C SER A 9 17.19 34.27 -24.00
N LYS A 10 17.82 33.68 -25.01
CA LYS A 10 17.85 32.22 -25.18
C LYS A 10 18.72 31.55 -24.11
N HIS A 11 19.81 32.19 -23.71
CA HIS A 11 20.71 31.70 -22.64
C HIS A 11 20.05 31.77 -21.26
N SER A 12 19.32 32.86 -20.98
CA SER A 12 18.51 33.05 -19.76
C SER A 12 17.43 31.96 -19.61
N ALA A 13 16.67 31.68 -20.68
CA ALA A 13 15.62 30.66 -20.66
C ALA A 13 16.17 29.25 -20.38
N THR A 14 17.28 28.88 -21.05
CA THR A 14 17.92 27.56 -20.83
C THR A 14 18.50 27.38 -19.43
N ASN A 15 18.90 28.47 -18.76
CA ASN A 15 19.45 28.41 -17.40
C ASN A 15 18.34 28.25 -16.34
N GLY A 16 17.17 28.85 -16.59
CA GLY A 16 15.96 28.68 -15.77
C GLY A 16 15.41 27.25 -15.82
N GLU A 17 15.34 26.65 -17.01
CA GLU A 17 14.90 25.26 -17.17
C GLU A 17 15.84 24.25 -16.52
N ARG A 18 17.17 24.46 -16.63
CA ARG A 18 18.17 23.62 -15.93
C ARG A 18 18.08 23.74 -14.43
N SER A 19 17.85 24.95 -13.91
CA SER A 19 17.72 25.20 -12.48
C SER A 19 16.45 24.57 -11.91
N ALA A 20 15.32 24.67 -12.63
CA ALA A 20 14.06 24.01 -12.26
C ALA A 20 14.18 22.48 -12.24
N ARG A 21 14.84 21.89 -13.26
CA ARG A 21 15.11 20.45 -13.31
C ARG A 21 15.99 19.98 -12.15
N MET A 22 17.07 20.70 -11.84
CA MET A 22 17.93 20.38 -10.68
C MET A 22 17.17 20.48 -9.35
N TYR A 23 16.28 21.47 -9.20
CA TYR A 23 15.46 21.61 -8.00
C TYR A 23 14.48 20.44 -7.83
N VAL A 24 13.82 20.04 -8.91
CA VAL A 24 12.87 18.91 -8.94
C VAL A 24 13.60 17.59 -8.67
N GLU A 25 14.74 17.34 -9.29
CA GLU A 25 15.57 16.14 -9.04
C GLU A 25 16.07 16.07 -7.60
N ARG A 26 16.47 17.21 -7.01
CA ARG A 26 16.99 17.26 -5.63
C ARG A 26 15.89 17.06 -4.58
N ILE A 27 14.68 17.58 -4.85
CA ILE A 27 13.49 17.36 -4.01
C ILE A 27 13.00 15.92 -4.12
N LEU A 28 12.88 15.39 -5.35
CA LEU A 28 12.42 14.01 -5.58
C LEU A 28 13.42 12.98 -5.02
N GLY A 29 14.72 13.21 -5.16
CA GLY A 29 15.74 12.27 -4.70
C GLY A 29 15.85 12.19 -3.18
N SER A 30 15.95 13.34 -2.49
CA SER A 30 16.20 13.35 -1.03
C SER A 30 14.93 13.18 -0.19
N ALA A 31 13.81 13.76 -0.62
CA ALA A 31 12.53 13.58 0.08
C ALA A 31 11.98 12.18 -0.17
N GLY A 32 12.06 11.68 -1.41
CA GLY A 32 11.62 10.33 -1.77
C GLY A 32 12.41 9.26 -1.02
N ALA A 33 13.74 9.35 -1.00
CA ALA A 33 14.58 8.40 -0.26
C ALA A 33 14.25 8.35 1.24
N ARG A 34 13.90 9.50 1.85
CA ARG A 34 13.48 9.54 3.25
C ARG A 34 12.18 8.79 3.48
N GLU A 35 11.16 9.03 2.66
CA GLU A 35 9.87 8.36 2.81
C GLU A 35 9.99 6.85 2.58
N VAL A 36 10.75 6.44 1.57
CA VAL A 36 11.07 5.02 1.35
C VAL A 36 11.77 4.43 2.57
N GLY A 37 12.74 5.12 3.16
CA GLY A 37 13.41 4.69 4.38
C GLY A 37 12.46 4.52 5.57
N ILE A 38 11.47 5.40 5.72
CA ILE A 38 10.47 5.31 6.79
C ILE A 38 9.55 4.10 6.59
N VAL A 39 9.03 3.92 5.36
CA VAL A 39 8.19 2.77 5.02
C VAL A 39 8.95 1.45 5.23
N LEU A 40 10.19 1.37 4.77
CA LEU A 40 11.06 0.21 5.02
C LEU A 40 11.29 -0.01 6.52
N GLY A 41 11.46 1.05 7.30
CA GLY A 41 11.55 0.98 8.77
C GLY A 41 10.31 0.33 9.40
N PHE A 42 9.11 0.71 8.96
CA PHE A 42 7.87 0.08 9.43
C PHE A 42 7.72 -1.36 8.92
N CYS A 43 8.08 -1.67 7.68
CA CYS A 43 8.11 -3.05 7.19
C CYS A 43 9.05 -3.93 8.05
N LEU A 44 10.23 -3.42 8.39
CA LEU A 44 11.17 -4.13 9.28
C LEU A 44 10.58 -4.32 10.67
N LEU A 45 9.96 -3.28 11.25
CA LEU A 45 9.30 -3.37 12.55
C LEU A 45 8.18 -4.42 12.54
N THR A 46 7.29 -4.39 11.54
CA THR A 46 6.23 -5.38 11.37
C THR A 46 6.82 -6.79 11.25
N GLY A 47 7.89 -6.97 10.48
CA GLY A 47 8.57 -8.27 10.35
C GLY A 47 9.14 -8.77 11.68
N LEU A 48 9.71 -7.88 12.51
CA LEU A 48 10.21 -8.22 13.84
C LEU A 48 9.08 -8.56 14.81
N MET A 49 8.00 -7.76 14.84
CA MET A 49 6.87 -7.96 15.74
C MET A 49 6.05 -9.20 15.39
N THR A 50 6.00 -9.56 14.11
CA THR A 50 5.30 -10.76 13.62
C THR A 50 6.22 -11.97 13.50
N TRP A 51 7.41 -11.96 14.11
CA TRP A 51 8.26 -13.14 14.14
C TRP A 51 7.63 -14.25 15.01
N PRO A 52 7.58 -15.53 14.58
CA PRO A 52 8.14 -16.12 13.36
C PRO A 52 7.14 -16.26 12.18
N TRP A 53 5.96 -15.64 12.26
CA TRP A 53 4.92 -15.72 11.23
C TRP A 53 5.38 -15.17 9.87
N ILE A 54 6.20 -14.12 9.84
CA ILE A 54 6.81 -13.57 8.61
C ILE A 54 7.62 -14.61 7.80
N LEU A 55 8.11 -15.68 8.43
CA LEU A 55 8.80 -16.76 7.70
C LEU A 55 7.84 -17.77 7.06
N HIS A 56 6.57 -17.74 7.45
CA HIS A 56 5.57 -18.75 7.13
C HIS A 56 4.30 -18.15 6.51
N LEU A 57 4.37 -16.99 5.83
CA LEU A 57 3.18 -16.34 5.22
C LEU A 57 2.38 -17.24 4.26
N ARG A 58 3.01 -18.29 3.72
CA ARG A 58 2.35 -19.21 2.79
C ARG A 58 1.47 -20.24 3.49
N ASP A 59 1.81 -20.60 4.73
CA ASP A 59 1.34 -21.82 5.38
C ASP A 59 0.87 -21.59 6.83
N ALA A 60 1.12 -20.43 7.43
CA ALA A 60 0.77 -20.11 8.81
C ALA A 60 -0.37 -19.08 8.90
N VAL A 61 -1.31 -19.38 9.77
CA VAL A 61 -2.42 -18.51 10.17
C VAL A 61 -2.49 -18.44 11.69
N ALA A 62 -3.00 -17.33 12.22
CA ALA A 62 -3.20 -17.16 13.66
C ALA A 62 -4.21 -18.17 14.21
N ASP A 63 -5.26 -18.45 13.44
CA ASP A 63 -6.32 -19.40 13.75
C ASP A 63 -7.01 -19.89 12.45
N LYS A 64 -8.01 -20.77 12.59
CA LYS A 64 -8.70 -21.44 11.46
C LYS A 64 -10.03 -20.78 11.06
N GLY A 65 -10.40 -19.66 11.67
CA GLY A 65 -11.61 -18.92 11.37
C GLY A 65 -11.33 -17.79 10.40
N ASP A 66 -11.09 -16.60 10.96
CA ASP A 66 -11.04 -15.34 10.22
C ASP A 66 -10.01 -15.32 9.08
N PRO A 67 -8.77 -15.84 9.24
CA PRO A 67 -7.78 -15.80 8.16
C PRO A 67 -8.22 -16.55 6.90
N TYR A 68 -8.99 -17.64 7.04
CA TYR A 68 -9.52 -18.37 5.90
C TYR A 68 -10.70 -17.66 5.26
N MET A 69 -11.55 -17.03 6.07
CA MET A 69 -12.66 -16.22 5.57
C MET A 69 -12.14 -15.03 4.76
N ILE A 70 -11.19 -14.26 5.30
CA ILE A 70 -10.58 -13.11 4.62
C ILE A 70 -9.86 -13.56 3.33
N ALA A 71 -9.10 -14.66 3.38
CA ALA A 71 -8.44 -15.20 2.19
C ALA A 71 -9.45 -15.59 1.11
N TRP A 72 -10.56 -16.22 1.50
CA TRP A 72 -11.65 -16.55 0.58
C TRP A 72 -12.33 -15.29 0.02
N THR A 73 -12.60 -14.26 0.83
CA THR A 73 -13.22 -13.00 0.39
C THR A 73 -12.36 -12.33 -0.68
N LEU A 74 -11.06 -12.12 -0.42
CA LEU A 74 -10.15 -11.49 -1.38
C LEU A 74 -10.05 -12.28 -2.70
N TRP A 75 -10.09 -13.60 -2.62
CA TRP A 75 -10.10 -14.45 -3.80
C TRP A 75 -11.44 -14.39 -4.55
N TRP A 76 -12.56 -14.39 -3.81
CA TRP A 76 -13.90 -14.28 -4.37
C TRP A 76 -14.04 -12.99 -5.16
N ASP A 77 -13.58 -11.87 -4.62
CA ASP A 77 -13.57 -10.58 -5.31
C ASP A 77 -12.82 -10.64 -6.64
N PHE A 78 -11.60 -11.17 -6.62
CA PHE A 78 -10.82 -11.36 -7.84
C PHE A 78 -11.56 -12.26 -8.83
N HIS A 79 -12.01 -13.43 -8.37
CA HIS A 79 -12.69 -14.40 -9.21
C HIS A 79 -13.94 -13.81 -9.85
N GLN A 80 -14.83 -13.24 -9.04
CA GLN A 80 -16.13 -12.78 -9.48
C GLN A 80 -16.04 -11.50 -10.32
N THR A 81 -15.03 -10.66 -10.12
CA THR A 81 -14.77 -9.51 -11.02
C THR A 81 -14.51 -9.94 -12.46
N PHE A 82 -13.78 -11.04 -12.66
CA PHE A 82 -13.46 -11.53 -14.01
C PHE A 82 -14.46 -12.55 -14.57
N HIS A 83 -15.27 -13.17 -13.73
CA HIS A 83 -16.29 -14.15 -14.14
C HIS A 83 -17.69 -13.55 -14.29
N ASN A 84 -18.18 -12.79 -13.31
CA ASN A 84 -19.51 -12.18 -13.35
C ASN A 84 -19.62 -10.95 -12.40
N PRO A 85 -19.12 -9.78 -12.81
CA PRO A 85 -19.00 -8.62 -11.92
C PRO A 85 -20.36 -8.05 -11.46
N LEU A 86 -21.44 -8.27 -12.21
CA LEU A 86 -22.79 -7.83 -11.82
C LEU A 86 -23.36 -8.63 -10.63
N HIS A 87 -22.80 -9.82 -10.39
CA HIS A 87 -23.19 -10.70 -9.30
C HIS A 87 -22.09 -10.81 -8.25
N LEU A 88 -21.29 -9.74 -8.05
CA LEU A 88 -20.21 -9.71 -7.07
C LEU A 88 -20.67 -10.15 -5.68
N PHE A 89 -21.85 -9.70 -5.26
CA PHE A 89 -22.37 -9.98 -3.93
C PHE A 89 -22.99 -11.37 -3.77
N ASP A 90 -23.26 -12.10 -4.85
CA ASP A 90 -23.86 -13.44 -4.80
C ASP A 90 -22.79 -14.52 -4.55
N ALA A 91 -22.19 -14.46 -3.35
CA ALA A 91 -21.11 -15.34 -2.95
C ALA A 91 -21.53 -16.79 -2.69
N ASN A 92 -20.58 -17.72 -2.80
CA ASN A 92 -20.81 -19.16 -2.63
C ASN A 92 -20.87 -19.62 -1.16
N ILE A 93 -21.46 -18.80 -0.30
CA ILE A 93 -21.67 -19.09 1.13
C ILE A 93 -23.16 -18.96 1.48
N PHE A 94 -23.58 -19.64 2.54
CA PHE A 94 -24.95 -19.54 3.11
C PHE A 94 -26.09 -19.82 2.11
N TYR A 95 -25.93 -20.80 1.22
CA TYR A 95 -27.04 -21.23 0.36
C TYR A 95 -28.30 -21.57 1.18
N PRO A 96 -29.52 -21.12 0.81
CA PRO A 96 -29.92 -20.47 -0.45
C PRO A 96 -30.01 -18.93 -0.40
N TYR A 97 -29.38 -18.27 0.58
CA TYR A 97 -29.46 -16.83 0.70
C TYR A 97 -28.76 -16.12 -0.47
N ARG A 98 -29.23 -14.90 -0.79
CA ARG A 98 -28.68 -14.03 -1.85
C ARG A 98 -27.87 -12.89 -1.25
N TYR A 99 -26.98 -12.29 -2.04
CA TYR A 99 -26.11 -11.18 -1.61
C TYR A 99 -25.26 -11.52 -0.39
N THR A 100 -24.85 -12.78 -0.26
CA THR A 100 -24.22 -13.31 0.95
C THR A 100 -22.83 -12.75 1.21
N LEU A 101 -22.17 -12.15 0.20
CA LEU A 101 -20.95 -11.37 0.43
C LEU A 101 -21.21 -10.15 1.32
N ALA A 102 -22.41 -9.56 1.25
CA ALA A 102 -22.78 -8.40 2.07
C ALA A 102 -23.06 -8.76 3.53
N PHE A 103 -23.04 -10.04 3.90
CA PHE A 103 -23.19 -10.46 5.29
C PHE A 103 -21.89 -10.27 6.08
N SER A 104 -20.77 -10.01 5.39
CA SER A 104 -19.48 -9.66 5.97
C SER A 104 -18.83 -8.49 5.22
N GLU A 105 -17.62 -8.14 5.65
CA GLU A 105 -16.69 -7.28 4.95
C GLU A 105 -16.39 -7.89 3.58
N ASN A 106 -16.67 -7.12 2.53
CA ASN A 106 -16.43 -7.56 1.16
C ASN A 106 -15.00 -7.27 0.70
N ASP A 107 -14.20 -6.50 1.44
CA ASP A 107 -12.79 -6.17 1.18
C ASP A 107 -12.38 -5.78 -0.26
N TYR A 108 -13.35 -5.46 -1.12
CA TYR A 108 -13.11 -5.25 -2.55
C TYR A 108 -12.07 -4.17 -2.84
N GLY A 109 -12.09 -3.07 -2.06
CA GLY A 109 -11.12 -1.98 -2.18
C GLY A 109 -9.68 -2.44 -1.88
N ILE A 110 -9.51 -3.39 -0.96
CA ILE A 110 -8.22 -4.01 -0.64
C ILE A 110 -7.88 -5.03 -1.74
N ALA A 111 -8.82 -5.88 -2.11
CA ALA A 111 -8.63 -6.95 -3.08
C ALA A 111 -8.08 -6.43 -4.42
N VAL A 112 -8.60 -5.30 -4.93
CA VAL A 112 -8.15 -4.68 -6.19
C VAL A 112 -6.65 -4.37 -6.19
N LEU A 113 -6.06 -3.96 -5.06
CA LEU A 113 -4.62 -3.72 -4.95
C LEU A 113 -3.79 -5.00 -5.12
N PHE A 114 -4.39 -6.15 -4.81
CA PHE A 114 -3.77 -7.47 -4.83
C PHE A 114 -4.20 -8.37 -6.00
N PHE A 115 -5.09 -7.91 -6.88
CA PHE A 115 -5.45 -8.62 -8.11
C PHE A 115 -4.24 -9.06 -8.95
N PRO A 116 -3.15 -8.28 -9.09
CA PRO A 116 -1.97 -8.76 -9.80
C PRO A 116 -1.34 -10.00 -9.15
N LEU A 117 -1.39 -10.13 -7.83
CA LEU A 117 -0.87 -11.31 -7.12
C LEU A 117 -1.71 -12.55 -7.42
N PHE A 118 -3.05 -12.39 -7.43
CA PHE A 118 -3.95 -13.47 -7.83
C PHE A 118 -3.77 -13.86 -9.30
N ALA A 119 -3.57 -12.89 -10.20
CA ALA A 119 -3.29 -13.15 -11.61
C ALA A 119 -1.96 -13.90 -11.84
N MET A 120 -0.97 -13.70 -10.96
CA MET A 120 0.27 -14.50 -10.92
C MET A 120 0.08 -15.91 -10.35
N GLY A 121 -1.12 -16.27 -9.91
CA GLY A 121 -1.43 -17.60 -9.37
C GLY A 121 -1.01 -17.80 -7.91
N LEU A 122 -0.80 -16.72 -7.14
CA LEU A 122 -0.54 -16.86 -5.71
C LEU A 122 -1.78 -17.41 -5.00
N ARG A 123 -1.54 -18.23 -3.98
CA ARG A 123 -2.62 -18.80 -3.17
C ARG A 123 -3.31 -17.70 -2.36
N PRO A 124 -4.64 -17.77 -2.16
CA PRO A 124 -5.38 -16.77 -1.40
C PRO A 124 -4.83 -16.49 -0.01
N LEU A 125 -4.38 -17.54 0.67
CA LEU A 125 -3.78 -17.43 2.00
C LEU A 125 -2.49 -16.60 2.00
N THR A 126 -1.68 -16.74 0.95
CA THR A 126 -0.44 -15.95 0.81
C THR A 126 -0.77 -14.49 0.52
N VAL A 127 -1.78 -14.24 -0.31
CA VAL A 127 -2.21 -12.88 -0.64
C VAL A 127 -2.79 -12.17 0.58
N SER A 128 -3.64 -12.82 1.37
CA SER A 128 -4.18 -12.25 2.61
C SER A 128 -3.06 -11.98 3.61
N ALA A 129 -2.09 -12.89 3.76
CA ALA A 129 -0.95 -12.68 4.63
C ALA A 129 -0.08 -11.47 4.20
N ILE A 130 0.17 -11.29 2.90
CA ILE A 130 0.85 -10.09 2.37
C ILE A 130 0.02 -8.84 2.63
N ALA A 131 -1.30 -8.89 2.43
CA ALA A 131 -2.20 -7.76 2.68
C ALA A 131 -2.16 -7.35 4.15
N THR A 132 -2.23 -8.30 5.08
CA THR A 132 -2.11 -8.06 6.52
C THR A 132 -0.76 -7.45 6.90
N PHE A 133 0.34 -7.99 6.37
CA PHE A 133 1.68 -7.46 6.62
C PHE A 133 1.82 -6.01 6.17
N LEU A 134 1.38 -5.70 4.94
CA LEU A 134 1.40 -4.34 4.42
C LEU A 134 0.43 -3.43 5.18
N GLY A 135 -0.70 -3.97 5.65
CA GLY A 135 -1.68 -3.27 6.48
C GLY A 135 -1.05 -2.71 7.76
N PHE A 136 -0.30 -3.52 8.50
CA PHE A 136 0.44 -3.06 9.68
C PHE A 136 1.50 -1.99 9.33
N ALA A 137 2.32 -2.25 8.30
CA ALA A 137 3.37 -1.33 7.90
C ALA A 137 2.82 0.05 7.45
N PHE A 138 1.76 0.05 6.62
CA PHE A 138 1.12 1.27 6.16
C PHE A 138 0.32 1.98 7.25
N SER A 139 -0.24 1.25 8.22
CA SER A 139 -0.87 1.81 9.42
C SER A 139 0.15 2.60 10.23
N GLY A 140 1.30 2.01 10.55
CA GLY A 140 2.40 2.69 11.24
C GLY A 140 2.90 3.92 10.50
N TYR A 141 3.11 3.79 9.18
CA TYR A 141 3.49 4.91 8.33
C TYR A 141 2.42 6.02 8.30
N GLY A 142 1.14 5.67 8.22
CA GLY A 142 0.02 6.60 8.26
C GLY A 142 -0.01 7.40 9.57
N ALA A 143 0.13 6.71 10.70
CA ALA A 143 0.23 7.34 12.03
C ALA A 143 1.47 8.25 12.14
N PHE A 144 2.62 7.82 11.62
CA PHE A 144 3.82 8.65 11.54
C PHE A 144 3.54 9.94 10.75
N ARG A 145 2.96 9.84 9.56
CA ARG A 145 2.67 10.99 8.70
C ARG A 145 1.69 11.94 9.37
N LEU A 146 0.61 11.41 9.94
CA LEU A 146 -0.39 12.19 10.65
C LEU A 146 0.23 12.97 11.81
N THR A 147 0.93 12.28 12.72
CA THR A 147 1.55 12.93 13.88
C THR A 147 2.63 13.92 13.47
N ARG A 148 3.41 13.64 12.42
CA ARG A 148 4.39 14.60 11.88
C ARG A 148 3.71 15.84 11.32
N THR A 149 2.58 15.70 10.64
CA THR A 149 1.84 16.87 10.11
C THR A 149 1.26 17.75 11.22
N LEU A 150 0.82 17.14 12.33
CA LEU A 150 0.23 17.85 13.46
C LEU A 150 1.28 18.50 14.39
N THR A 151 2.36 17.79 14.71
CA THR A 151 3.34 18.21 15.73
C THR A 151 4.60 18.85 15.15
N ARG A 152 4.89 18.60 13.86
CA ARG A 152 6.18 18.91 13.21
C ARG A 152 7.39 18.26 13.90
N ALA A 153 7.19 17.32 14.82
CA ALA A 153 8.24 16.64 15.58
C ALA A 153 8.46 15.20 15.08
N ASN A 154 9.67 14.88 14.65
CA ASN A 154 10.01 13.55 14.12
C ASN A 154 9.95 12.44 15.18
N ALA A 155 10.40 12.73 16.41
CA ALA A 155 10.42 11.74 17.49
C ALA A 155 9.01 11.32 17.90
N ALA A 156 8.10 12.29 18.06
CA ALA A 156 6.70 12.03 18.36
C ALA A 156 6.01 11.24 17.23
N ALA A 157 6.34 11.55 15.97
CA ALA A 157 5.83 10.82 14.82
C ALA A 157 6.26 9.36 14.80
N TRP A 158 7.55 9.08 15.07
CA TRP A 158 8.05 7.72 15.18
C TRP A 158 7.40 6.95 16.32
N LEU A 159 7.30 7.57 17.50
CA LEU A 159 6.66 6.95 18.66
C LEU A 159 5.20 6.59 18.37
N ALA A 160 4.43 7.52 17.79
CA ALA A 160 3.04 7.27 17.43
C ALA A 160 2.90 6.16 16.37
N GLY A 161 3.76 6.17 15.35
CA GLY A 161 3.76 5.12 14.33
C GLY A 161 4.10 3.75 14.89
N ILE A 162 5.10 3.65 15.78
CA ILE A 162 5.51 2.38 16.42
C ILE A 162 4.40 1.84 17.33
N ILE A 163 3.69 2.70 18.05
CA ILE A 163 2.59 2.28 18.94
C ILE A 163 1.37 1.81 18.15
N PHE A 164 1.14 2.39 16.98
CA PHE A 164 -0.03 2.08 16.15
C PHE A 164 0.18 0.88 15.21
N ALA A 165 1.43 0.64 14.79
CA ALA A 165 1.83 -0.48 13.94
C ALA A 165 1.74 -1.82 14.68
#